data_AF-A0A246G748-F1
#
_entry.id   AF-A0A246G748-F1
#
_cell.length_a   1.000
_cell.length_b   1.000
_cell.length_c   1.000
_cell.angle_alpha   90.00
_cell.angle_beta   90.00
_cell.angle_gamma   90.00
#
_symmetry.space_group_name_H-M   'P 1'
#
loop_
_entity.id
_entity.type
_entity.pdbx_description
1 polymer ?
#
loop_
_entity_poly.entity_id
_entity_poly.type
_entity_poly.pdbx_seq_one_letter_code
_entity_poly.pdbx_strand_id
1 'polypeptide(L)'
;MKNIKEQKFVLVRVKTNINGSLGTGTFNPSEKINLFNSLYQSLVFPKINGEEILDLTTNDDFKLVGSTGLRGKYIDPSGNVIRTEPTLNQKMRELLRTQTSNSFSNCFFVFCFDELANNTSTMGRVEDIGKKSVVLYRGRDDYTLNHEALHGLGLFHTHKDGSITNQNQKYTFIHAFTDATKATDNIMTYQPDGKTTWQWQWKIIKKSIL
;
A
#
# COMPACT_ATOMS: atom_id res chain seq x y z
N MET A 1 -17.21 17.82 19.56
CA MET A 1 -17.43 16.82 18.49
C MET A 1 -16.04 16.37 18.02
N LYS A 2 -15.67 15.10 18.20
CA LYS A 2 -14.34 14.61 17.77
C LYS A 2 -14.46 14.24 16.29
N ASN A 3 -14.19 15.18 15.39
CA ASN A 3 -14.40 15.03 13.95
C ASN A 3 -13.32 14.18 13.24
N ILE A 4 -12.48 13.47 14.00
CA ILE A 4 -11.40 12.63 13.48
C ILE A 4 -11.75 11.16 13.74
N LYS A 5 -11.76 10.35 12.67
CA LYS A 5 -12.04 8.91 12.73
C LYS A 5 -10.77 8.16 13.11
N GLU A 6 -10.84 7.25 14.08
CA GLU A 6 -9.72 6.34 14.38
C GLU A 6 -9.70 5.16 13.40
N GLN A 7 -8.51 4.82 12.88
CA GLN A 7 -8.27 3.60 12.10
C GLN A 7 -7.07 2.85 12.70
N LYS A 8 -7.30 1.60 13.10
CA LYS A 8 -6.23 0.71 13.58
C LYS A 8 -5.45 0.12 12.42
N PHE A 9 -4.13 0.08 12.53
CA PHE A 9 -3.21 -0.54 11.57
C PHE A 9 -2.41 -1.65 12.25
N VAL A 10 -2.11 -2.70 11.51
CA VAL A 10 -1.05 -3.65 11.87
C VAL A 10 0.00 -3.61 10.76
N LEU A 11 1.25 -3.35 11.15
CA LEU A 11 2.39 -3.34 10.24
C LEU A 11 3.06 -4.71 10.34
N VAL A 12 3.19 -5.40 9.22
CA VAL A 12 3.64 -6.79 9.19
C VAL A 12 4.88 -6.88 8.32
N ARG A 13 6.01 -7.15 8.94
CA ARG A 13 7.27 -7.46 8.28
C ARG A 13 7.22 -8.91 7.83
N VAL A 14 7.22 -9.14 6.53
CA VAL A 14 7.17 -10.48 5.97
C VAL A 14 8.59 -11.02 5.90
N LYS A 15 8.80 -12.20 6.47
CA LYS A 15 10.09 -12.89 6.46
C LYS A 15 9.98 -14.14 5.58
N THR A 16 10.94 -14.32 4.69
CA THR A 16 10.90 -15.29 3.59
C THR A 16 12.27 -15.96 3.44
N ASN A 17 12.29 -17.11 2.77
CA ASN A 17 13.52 -17.78 2.34
C ASN A 17 13.40 -18.11 0.85
N ILE A 18 13.90 -17.22 0.00
CA ILE A 18 13.80 -17.34 -1.44
C ILE A 18 15.13 -17.87 -1.98
N ASN A 19 15.13 -19.10 -2.47
CA ASN A 19 16.32 -19.76 -3.03
C ASN A 19 17.52 -19.78 -2.07
N GLY A 20 17.28 -20.02 -0.78
CA GLY A 20 18.31 -20.02 0.27
C GLY A 20 18.68 -18.62 0.78
N SER A 21 18.10 -17.55 0.24
CA SER A 21 18.30 -16.17 0.70
C SER A 21 17.19 -15.77 1.67
N LEU A 22 17.57 -15.47 2.91
CA LEU A 22 16.66 -14.95 3.92
C LEU A 22 16.43 -13.45 3.72
N GLY A 23 15.17 -13.06 3.58
CA GLY A 23 14.73 -11.66 3.51
C GLY A 23 13.75 -11.35 4.63
N THR A 24 13.71 -10.10 5.09
CA THR A 24 12.65 -9.63 6.00
C THR A 24 12.34 -8.18 5.70
N GLY A 25 11.09 -7.91 5.32
CA GLY A 25 10.66 -6.55 5.02
C GLY A 25 10.84 -5.61 6.22
N THR A 26 10.96 -4.32 5.91
CA THR A 26 11.24 -3.27 6.89
C THR A 26 10.31 -2.10 6.66
N PHE A 27 9.97 -1.35 7.71
CA PHE A 27 9.25 -0.08 7.62
C PHE A 27 10.18 1.03 8.06
N ASN A 28 10.40 2.01 7.19
CA ASN A 28 11.18 3.18 7.50
C ASN A 28 10.40 4.12 8.44
N PRO A 29 11.07 4.86 9.34
CA PRO A 29 10.40 5.87 10.17
C PRO A 29 9.66 6.92 9.34
N SER A 30 10.23 7.35 8.21
CA SER A 30 9.61 8.32 7.29
C SER A 30 8.28 7.83 6.72
N GLU A 31 8.16 6.55 6.35
CA GLU A 31 6.89 5.98 5.89
C GLU A 31 5.78 6.09 6.94
N LYS A 32 6.13 5.83 8.22
CA LYS A 32 5.17 5.92 9.34
C LYS A 32 4.76 7.38 9.58
N ILE A 33 5.70 8.31 9.48
CA ILE A 33 5.44 9.76 9.59
C ILE A 33 4.54 10.23 8.44
N ASN A 34 4.84 9.82 7.21
CA ASN A 34 4.04 10.17 6.02
C ASN A 34 2.63 9.57 6.07
N LEU A 35 2.49 8.34 6.54
CA LEU A 35 1.19 7.71 6.82
C LEU A 35 0.41 8.52 7.85
N PHE A 36 1.03 8.87 8.97
CA PHE A 36 0.41 9.68 10.01
C PHE A 36 -0.06 11.03 9.47
N ASN A 37 0.83 11.79 8.83
CA ASN A 37 0.54 13.12 8.31
C ASN A 37 -0.56 13.11 7.25
N SER A 38 -0.51 12.16 6.31
CA SER A 38 -1.47 12.06 5.20
C SER A 38 -2.87 11.68 5.69
N LEU A 39 -2.96 10.74 6.64
CA LEU A 39 -4.23 10.33 7.21
C LEU A 39 -4.81 11.39 8.13
N TYR A 40 -3.97 12.04 8.94
CA TYR A 40 -4.40 13.11 9.82
C TYR A 40 -4.96 14.30 9.03
N GLN A 41 -4.29 14.66 7.92
CA GLN A 41 -4.85 15.60 6.95
C GLN A 41 -6.24 15.16 6.52
N SER A 42 -6.45 13.87 6.24
CA SER A 42 -7.74 13.30 5.80
C SER A 42 -8.76 13.05 6.94
N LEU A 43 -8.59 13.67 8.11
CA LEU A 43 -9.43 13.49 9.30
C LEU A 43 -9.49 12.04 9.81
N VAL A 44 -8.41 11.28 9.60
CA VAL A 44 -8.22 9.93 10.10
C VAL A 44 -7.00 9.88 11.03
N PHE A 45 -7.18 9.40 12.25
CA PHE A 45 -6.07 9.12 13.17
C PHE A 45 -5.62 7.67 13.02
N PRO A 46 -4.40 7.40 12.50
CA PRO A 46 -3.87 6.05 12.42
C PRO A 46 -3.33 5.61 13.77
N LYS A 47 -3.88 4.54 14.30
CA LYS A 47 -3.40 3.88 15.52
C LYS A 47 -2.65 2.62 15.15
N ILE A 48 -1.33 2.59 15.37
CA ILE A 48 -0.54 1.36 15.17
C ILE A 48 -0.83 0.42 16.34
N ASN A 49 -1.52 -0.68 16.03
CA ASN A 49 -2.00 -1.67 16.98
C ASN A 49 -1.01 -2.84 17.17
N GLY A 50 0.00 -2.94 16.32
CA GLY A 50 1.07 -3.93 16.41
C GLY A 50 2.06 -3.81 15.24
N GLU A 51 3.29 -4.25 15.50
CA GLU A 51 4.32 -4.46 14.48
C GLU A 51 4.78 -5.92 14.58
N GLU A 52 4.36 -6.74 13.62
CA GLU A 52 4.53 -8.19 13.67
C GLU A 52 5.54 -8.66 12.61
N ILE A 53 6.16 -9.81 12.87
CA ILE A 53 6.88 -10.56 11.84
C ILE A 53 6.02 -11.74 11.42
N LEU A 54 5.63 -11.81 10.15
CA LEU A 54 5.01 -13.00 9.58
C LEU A 54 6.12 -13.88 8.98
N ASP A 55 6.43 -15.00 9.63
CA ASP A 55 7.50 -15.90 9.20
C ASP A 55 6.97 -16.92 8.19
N LEU A 56 7.36 -16.75 6.92
CA LEU A 56 7.01 -17.60 5.79
C LEU A 56 8.22 -18.39 5.27
N THR A 57 9.32 -18.48 6.03
CA THR A 57 10.56 -19.15 5.58
C THR A 57 10.38 -20.62 5.22
N THR A 58 9.37 -21.27 5.80
CA THR A 58 9.02 -22.68 5.53
C THR A 58 7.74 -22.82 4.71
N ASN A 59 7.15 -21.71 4.23
CA ASN A 59 5.89 -21.75 3.53
C ASN A 59 6.08 -22.08 2.04
N ASP A 60 5.44 -23.16 1.60
CA ASP A 60 5.56 -23.67 0.24
C ASP A 60 4.99 -22.74 -0.85
N ASP A 61 4.08 -21.84 -0.50
CA ASP A 61 3.56 -20.86 -1.46
C ASP A 61 4.54 -19.68 -1.68
N PHE A 62 5.52 -19.51 -0.78
CA PHE A 62 6.49 -18.40 -0.74
C PHE A 62 7.95 -18.89 -0.83
N LYS A 63 8.19 -19.95 -1.61
CA LYS A 63 9.54 -20.50 -1.84
C LYS A 63 9.93 -20.49 -3.30
N LEU A 64 11.24 -20.49 -3.53
CA LEU A 64 11.88 -20.85 -4.79
C LEU A 64 12.98 -21.84 -4.44
N VAL A 65 13.00 -23.02 -5.06
CA VAL A 65 13.94 -24.10 -4.72
C VAL A 65 14.80 -24.45 -5.92
N GLY A 66 16.04 -23.97 -5.92
CA GLY A 66 17.12 -24.43 -6.80
C GLY A 66 16.91 -24.16 -8.29
N SER A 67 17.84 -24.68 -9.10
CA SER A 67 17.85 -24.53 -10.57
C SER A 67 16.75 -25.32 -11.30
N THR A 68 15.97 -26.13 -10.58
CA THR A 68 14.85 -26.93 -11.13
C THR A 68 13.59 -26.11 -11.40
N GLY A 69 13.53 -24.86 -10.92
CA GLY A 69 12.40 -23.95 -11.17
C GLY A 69 11.14 -24.27 -10.37
N LEU A 70 11.21 -25.14 -9.36
CA LEU A 70 10.10 -25.36 -8.44
C LEU A 70 9.86 -24.09 -7.61
N ARG A 71 8.68 -23.51 -7.77
CA ARG A 71 8.28 -22.25 -7.16
C ARG A 71 6.93 -22.36 -6.48
N GLY A 72 6.79 -21.61 -5.39
CA GLY A 72 5.53 -21.40 -4.72
C GLY A 72 4.60 -20.52 -5.55
N LYS A 73 3.32 -20.54 -5.20
CA LYS A 73 2.25 -19.82 -5.90
C LYS A 73 2.54 -18.31 -6.04
N TYR A 74 3.15 -17.67 -5.04
CA TYR A 74 3.28 -16.21 -4.99
C TYR A 74 4.64 -15.68 -5.43
N ILE A 75 5.56 -16.56 -5.87
CA ILE A 75 6.93 -16.20 -6.24
C ILE A 75 7.18 -16.53 -7.72
N ASP A 76 7.76 -15.59 -8.46
CA ASP A 76 8.16 -15.77 -9.86
C ASP A 76 9.52 -16.51 -9.97
N PRO A 77 9.92 -16.96 -11.16
CA PRO A 77 11.20 -17.65 -11.34
C PRO A 77 12.45 -16.83 -10.99
N SER A 78 12.33 -15.50 -10.89
CA SER A 78 13.40 -14.59 -10.50
C SER A 78 13.42 -14.30 -8.99
N GLY A 79 12.51 -14.92 -8.23
CA GLY A 79 12.41 -14.72 -6.78
C GLY A 79 11.61 -13.48 -6.37
N ASN A 80 10.87 -12.86 -7.29
CA ASN A 80 10.04 -11.70 -7.00
C ASN A 80 8.60 -12.10 -6.66
N VAL A 81 7.90 -11.24 -5.93
CA VAL A 81 6.49 -11.45 -5.59
C VAL A 81 5.60 -11.21 -6.81
N ILE A 82 4.69 -12.14 -7.10
CA ILE A 82 3.75 -12.02 -8.21
C ILE A 82 2.64 -11.04 -7.81
N ARG A 83 2.77 -9.78 -8.22
CA ARG A 83 1.80 -8.73 -7.87
C ARG A 83 0.40 -8.95 -8.44
N THR A 84 0.31 -9.70 -9.54
CA THR A 84 -0.95 -9.95 -10.26
C THR A 84 -1.75 -11.11 -9.66
N GLU A 85 -1.21 -11.82 -8.67
CA GLU A 85 -1.94 -12.90 -8.02
C GLU A 85 -3.06 -12.30 -7.13
N PRO A 86 -4.33 -12.54 -7.48
CA PRO A 86 -5.46 -11.87 -6.81
C PRO A 86 -5.61 -12.30 -5.35
N THR A 87 -5.19 -13.51 -4.99
CA THR A 87 -5.40 -14.04 -3.62
C THR A 87 -4.29 -13.69 -2.64
N LEU A 88 -3.24 -12.95 -3.04
CA LEU A 88 -2.08 -12.68 -2.17
C LEU A 88 -2.50 -12.00 -0.86
N ASN A 89 -3.18 -10.85 -0.92
CA ASN A 89 -3.58 -10.10 0.27
C ASN A 89 -4.47 -10.93 1.20
N GLN A 90 -5.40 -11.71 0.62
CA GLN A 90 -6.24 -12.64 1.38
C GLN A 90 -5.38 -13.68 2.11
N LYS A 91 -4.49 -14.37 1.38
CA LYS A 91 -3.62 -15.40 1.95
C LYS A 91 -2.71 -14.85 3.05
N MET A 92 -2.15 -13.65 2.86
CA MET A 92 -1.31 -12.99 3.87
C MET A 92 -2.08 -12.73 5.16
N ARG A 93 -3.34 -12.29 5.07
CA ARG A 93 -4.21 -12.13 6.24
C ARG A 93 -4.54 -13.45 6.91
N GLU A 94 -4.83 -14.50 6.14
CA GLU A 94 -5.10 -15.83 6.68
C GLU A 94 -3.89 -16.36 7.47
N LEU A 95 -2.69 -16.28 6.88
CA LEU A 95 -1.45 -16.73 7.52
C LEU A 95 -1.15 -15.92 8.80
N LEU A 96 -1.28 -14.60 8.77
CA LEU A 96 -1.11 -13.77 9.96
C LEU A 96 -2.14 -14.11 11.04
N ARG A 97 -3.40 -14.33 10.67
CA ARG A 97 -4.45 -14.70 11.63
C ARG A 97 -4.15 -16.03 12.29
N THR A 98 -3.68 -17.01 11.55
CA THR A 98 -3.24 -18.30 12.10
C THR A 98 -2.07 -18.10 13.07
N GLN A 99 -1.06 -17.32 12.70
CA GLN A 99 0.12 -17.10 13.55
C GLN A 99 -0.22 -16.34 14.85
N THR A 100 -1.12 -15.36 14.77
CA THR A 100 -1.40 -14.41 15.86
C THR A 100 -2.69 -14.75 16.63
N SER A 101 -3.27 -15.92 16.38
CA SER A 101 -4.58 -16.31 16.92
C SER A 101 -5.65 -15.22 16.71
N ASN A 102 -5.64 -14.60 15.53
CA ASN A 102 -6.58 -13.56 15.09
C ASN A 102 -6.58 -12.26 15.94
N SER A 103 -5.46 -11.93 16.59
CA SER A 103 -5.34 -10.75 17.47
C SER A 103 -5.58 -9.39 16.78
N PHE A 104 -5.48 -9.35 15.45
CA PHE A 104 -5.59 -8.12 14.64
C PHE A 104 -6.92 -7.95 13.91
N SER A 105 -8.01 -8.52 14.45
CA SER A 105 -9.35 -8.33 13.88
C SER A 105 -9.68 -6.84 13.70
N ASN A 106 -10.32 -6.50 12.56
CA ASN A 106 -10.69 -5.14 12.16
C ASN A 106 -9.54 -4.12 11.94
N CYS A 107 -8.28 -4.56 11.94
CA CYS A 107 -7.15 -3.71 11.56
C CYS A 107 -7.08 -3.50 10.04
N PHE A 108 -6.42 -2.43 9.64
CA PHE A 108 -5.86 -2.26 8.31
C PHE A 108 -4.53 -3.01 8.26
N PHE A 109 -4.38 -3.93 7.33
CA PHE A 109 -3.19 -4.78 7.21
C PHE A 109 -2.19 -4.16 6.24
N VAL A 110 -0.93 -4.05 6.64
CA VAL A 110 0.17 -3.62 5.78
C VAL A 110 1.25 -4.68 5.82
N PHE A 111 1.41 -5.45 4.74
CA PHE A 111 2.44 -6.47 4.61
C PHE A 111 3.62 -5.90 3.83
N CYS A 112 4.83 -5.99 4.37
CA CYS A 112 6.04 -5.52 3.71
C CYS A 112 6.97 -6.69 3.41
N PHE A 113 7.27 -6.90 2.13
CA PHE A 113 8.27 -7.86 1.65
C PHE A 113 9.65 -7.20 1.52
N ASP A 114 10.69 -8.02 1.53
CA ASP A 114 12.06 -7.62 1.14
C ASP A 114 12.37 -7.97 -0.33
N GLU A 115 11.44 -8.64 -0.98
CA GLU A 115 11.46 -8.93 -2.40
C GLU A 115 10.90 -7.76 -3.23
N LEU A 116 11.35 -7.67 -4.47
CA LEU A 116 10.70 -6.81 -5.47
C LEU A 116 9.37 -7.45 -5.91
N ALA A 117 8.50 -6.66 -6.52
CA ALA A 117 7.42 -7.21 -7.35
C ALA A 117 7.98 -7.69 -8.69
N ASN A 118 7.32 -8.68 -9.30
CA ASN A 118 7.65 -9.18 -10.64
C ASN A 118 7.46 -8.14 -11.77
N ASN A 119 6.82 -7.01 -11.47
CA ASN A 119 7.04 -5.75 -12.16
C ASN A 119 7.74 -4.79 -11.20
N THR A 120 9.02 -4.52 -11.43
CA THR A 120 9.87 -3.73 -10.53
C THR A 120 9.44 -2.26 -10.41
N SER A 121 8.58 -1.76 -11.31
CA SER A 121 7.97 -0.44 -11.19
C SER A 121 6.84 -0.39 -10.14
N THR A 122 6.36 -1.55 -9.66
CA THR A 122 5.32 -1.63 -8.63
C THR A 122 5.96 -1.66 -7.25
N MET A 123 5.86 -0.54 -6.54
CA MET A 123 6.45 -0.33 -5.22
C MET A 123 5.52 -0.77 -4.08
N GLY A 124 4.22 -0.74 -4.32
CA GLY A 124 3.18 -1.24 -3.42
C GLY A 124 1.89 -1.50 -4.17
N ARG A 125 0.93 -2.13 -3.50
CA ARG A 125 -0.45 -2.26 -3.98
C ARG A 125 -1.43 -2.46 -2.84
N VAL A 126 -2.61 -1.87 -2.96
CA VAL A 126 -3.81 -2.29 -2.24
C VAL A 126 -4.42 -3.56 -2.84
N GLU A 127 -5.15 -4.34 -2.04
CA GLU A 127 -5.97 -5.46 -2.54
C GLU A 127 -7.01 -4.99 -3.55
N ASP A 128 -7.74 -3.94 -3.20
CA ASP A 128 -8.69 -3.21 -4.03
C ASP A 128 -9.05 -1.89 -3.32
N ILE A 129 -9.60 -0.92 -4.04
CA ILE A 129 -10.00 0.36 -3.46
C ILE A 129 -11.08 0.13 -2.39
N GLY A 130 -10.83 0.63 -1.18
CA GLY A 130 -11.68 0.42 -0.01
C GLY A 130 -11.47 -0.92 0.71
N LYS A 131 -10.52 -1.76 0.27
CA LYS A 131 -10.08 -2.95 1.01
C LYS A 131 -8.84 -2.62 1.83
N LYS A 132 -8.92 -2.81 3.14
CA LYS A 132 -7.91 -2.39 4.13
C LYS A 132 -6.74 -3.36 4.23
N SER A 133 -6.11 -3.64 3.09
CA SER A 133 -4.97 -4.56 3.01
C SER A 133 -4.02 -4.11 1.91
N VAL A 134 -2.81 -3.78 2.29
CA VAL A 134 -1.73 -3.33 1.40
C VAL A 134 -0.59 -4.32 1.45
N VAL A 135 0.05 -4.51 0.30
CA VAL A 135 1.34 -5.19 0.15
C VAL A 135 2.36 -4.17 -0.36
N LEU A 136 3.48 -4.07 0.32
CA LEU A 136 4.63 -3.25 -0.03
C LEU A 136 5.79 -4.14 -0.46
N TYR A 137 6.58 -3.67 -1.42
CA TYR A 137 7.74 -4.38 -1.95
C TYR A 137 9.03 -3.61 -1.63
N ARG A 138 10.18 -4.25 -1.83
CA ARG A 138 11.48 -3.58 -1.80
C ARG A 138 11.59 -2.55 -2.93
N GLY A 139 12.37 -1.49 -2.71
CA GLY A 139 12.63 -0.45 -3.71
C GLY A 139 11.58 0.66 -3.76
N ARG A 140 10.57 0.62 -2.89
CA ARG A 140 9.59 1.69 -2.72
C ARG A 140 10.19 2.94 -2.07
N ASP A 141 9.51 4.05 -2.28
CA ASP A 141 9.77 5.31 -1.59
C ASP A 141 8.98 5.44 -0.27
N ASP A 142 9.26 6.52 0.47
CA ASP A 142 8.59 6.80 1.74
C ASP A 142 7.12 7.26 1.59
N TYR A 143 6.61 7.42 0.36
CA TYR A 143 5.25 7.91 0.05
C TYR A 143 4.29 6.79 -0.39
N THR A 144 4.85 5.65 -0.79
CA THR A 144 4.10 4.50 -1.30
C THR A 144 3.08 4.01 -0.27
N LEU A 145 3.47 3.89 1.01
CA LEU A 145 2.57 3.41 2.07
C LEU A 145 1.33 4.30 2.23
N ASN A 146 1.48 5.61 2.36
CA ASN A 146 0.34 6.50 2.54
C ASN A 146 -0.56 6.57 1.31
N HIS A 147 0.00 6.49 0.11
CA HIS A 147 -0.77 6.42 -1.14
C HIS A 147 -1.66 5.18 -1.17
N GLU A 148 -1.07 3.99 -0.98
CA GLU A 148 -1.80 2.72 -0.97
C GLU A 148 -2.77 2.61 0.22
N ALA A 149 -2.42 3.19 1.38
CA ALA A 149 -3.31 3.24 2.53
C ALA A 149 -4.57 4.07 2.24
N LEU A 150 -4.44 5.22 1.56
CA LEU A 150 -5.58 6.03 1.15
C LEU A 150 -6.46 5.29 0.14
N HIS A 151 -5.89 4.53 -0.79
CA HIS A 151 -6.65 3.61 -1.64
C HIS A 151 -7.41 2.56 -0.83
N GLY A 152 -6.77 1.92 0.15
CA GLY A 152 -7.44 0.96 1.04
C GLY A 152 -8.53 1.56 1.92
N LEU A 153 -8.53 2.89 2.09
CA LEU A 153 -9.60 3.65 2.73
C LEU A 153 -10.68 4.16 1.75
N GLY A 154 -10.52 3.91 0.45
CA GLY A 154 -11.53 4.14 -0.57
C GLY A 154 -11.27 5.35 -1.46
N LEU A 155 -10.11 6.01 -1.37
CA LEU A 155 -9.79 7.12 -2.25
C LEU A 155 -9.38 6.61 -3.64
N PHE A 156 -9.81 7.31 -4.67
CA PHE A 156 -9.39 7.10 -6.05
C PHE A 156 -8.24 8.05 -6.39
N HIS A 157 -7.50 7.74 -7.45
CA HIS A 157 -6.53 8.68 -7.99
C HIS A 157 -7.19 10.02 -8.32
N THR A 158 -6.44 11.09 -8.09
CA THR A 158 -6.83 12.45 -8.48
C THR A 158 -6.25 12.83 -9.84
N HIS A 159 -5.92 11.87 -10.69
CA HIS A 159 -5.56 12.06 -12.09
C HIS A 159 -6.38 11.12 -12.97
N LYS A 160 -6.41 11.41 -14.28
CA LYS A 160 -7.23 10.68 -15.24
C LYS A 160 -6.44 9.48 -15.79
N ASP A 161 -6.78 8.28 -15.33
CA ASP A 161 -6.27 7.01 -15.89
C ASP A 161 -7.07 6.53 -17.12
N GLY A 162 -8.15 7.23 -17.45
CA GLY A 162 -9.13 6.87 -18.47
C GLY A 162 -10.42 7.67 -18.28
N SER A 163 -11.53 7.27 -18.89
CA SER A 163 -12.82 7.91 -18.57
C SER A 163 -13.16 7.73 -17.08
N ILE A 164 -13.59 8.80 -16.41
CA ILE A 164 -14.07 8.71 -15.02
C ILE A 164 -15.40 7.97 -15.06
N THR A 165 -15.39 6.69 -14.67
CA THR A 165 -16.57 5.83 -14.63
C THR A 165 -17.08 5.62 -13.21
N ASN A 166 -16.27 5.89 -12.18
CA ASN A 166 -16.63 5.72 -10.79
C ASN A 166 -17.24 7.00 -10.21
N GLN A 167 -18.48 6.92 -9.70
CA GLN A 167 -19.18 8.06 -9.08
C GLN A 167 -18.44 8.69 -7.89
N ASN A 168 -17.54 7.94 -7.25
CA ASN A 168 -16.77 8.42 -6.11
C ASN A 168 -15.49 9.17 -6.52
N GLN A 169 -15.06 9.10 -7.79
CA GLN A 169 -13.95 9.90 -8.30
C GLN A 169 -14.46 11.26 -8.79
N LYS A 170 -14.52 12.22 -7.85
CA LYS A 170 -15.15 13.53 -8.10
C LYS A 170 -14.26 14.57 -8.77
N TYR A 171 -12.95 14.35 -8.81
CA TYR A 171 -12.00 15.35 -9.30
C TYR A 171 -10.74 14.72 -9.90
N THR A 172 -10.22 15.34 -10.97
CA THR A 172 -8.91 15.02 -11.53
C THR A 172 -8.10 16.29 -11.84
N PHE A 173 -6.80 16.24 -11.61
CA PHE A 173 -5.83 17.24 -12.03
C PHE A 173 -5.42 16.97 -13.48
N ILE A 174 -5.58 17.99 -14.32
CA ILE A 174 -5.14 17.94 -15.73
C ILE A 174 -3.62 17.75 -15.74
N HIS A 175 -3.11 16.90 -16.64
CA HIS A 175 -1.69 16.54 -16.82
C HIS A 175 -1.04 15.73 -15.68
N ALA A 176 -1.75 15.46 -14.57
CA ALA A 176 -1.13 14.73 -13.46
C ALA A 176 -0.83 13.25 -13.75
N PHE A 177 -1.37 12.69 -14.83
CA PHE A 177 -0.98 11.37 -15.33
C PHE A 177 0.34 11.43 -16.15
N THR A 178 0.55 12.51 -16.92
CA THR A 178 1.67 12.63 -17.85
C THR A 178 2.89 13.33 -17.23
N ASP A 179 2.67 14.30 -16.35
CA ASP A 179 3.70 15.05 -15.63
C ASP A 179 3.13 15.52 -14.28
N ALA A 180 3.07 14.59 -13.32
CA ALA A 180 2.57 14.86 -11.97
C ALA A 180 3.36 16.00 -11.29
N THR A 181 4.67 16.08 -11.57
CA THR A 181 5.59 17.04 -10.94
C THR A 181 5.19 18.50 -11.14
N LYS A 182 4.64 18.81 -12.32
CA LYS A 182 4.18 20.16 -12.68
C LYS A 182 2.68 20.37 -12.49
N ALA A 183 1.91 19.31 -12.24
CA ALA A 183 0.46 19.37 -12.20
C ALA A 183 -0.11 19.60 -10.79
N THR A 184 0.45 18.94 -9.78
CA THR A 184 -0.11 18.93 -8.42
C THR A 184 0.89 18.42 -7.37
N ASP A 185 0.63 18.72 -6.10
CA ASP A 185 1.31 18.13 -4.94
C ASP A 185 0.43 17.08 -4.24
N ASN A 186 -0.65 16.64 -4.88
CA ASN A 186 -1.65 15.77 -4.27
C ASN A 186 -1.15 14.33 -4.15
N ILE A 187 -1.31 13.76 -2.95
CA ILE A 187 -0.83 12.41 -2.61
C ILE A 187 -1.49 11.33 -3.47
N MET A 188 -2.72 11.52 -3.94
CA MET A 188 -3.43 10.54 -4.79
C MET A 188 -3.05 10.63 -6.28
N THR A 189 -1.89 11.21 -6.58
CA THR A 189 -1.27 11.17 -7.90
C THR A 189 0.08 10.46 -7.82
N TYR A 190 0.69 10.19 -8.97
CA TYR A 190 2.05 9.63 -9.03
C TYR A 190 3.15 10.69 -8.85
N GLN A 191 2.85 11.78 -8.15
CA GLN A 191 3.81 12.84 -7.82
C GLN A 191 4.84 12.31 -6.80
N PRO A 192 6.13 12.24 -7.16
CA PRO A 192 7.18 12.09 -6.16
C PRO A 192 7.09 13.26 -5.18
N ASP A 193 7.06 12.98 -3.88
CA ASP A 193 6.87 13.98 -2.81
C ASP A 193 5.47 14.61 -2.71
N GLY A 194 4.41 13.86 -3.05
CA GLY A 194 3.03 14.26 -2.77
C GLY A 194 2.82 14.55 -1.27
N LYS A 195 2.31 15.74 -0.94
CA LYS A 195 2.21 16.25 0.45
C LYS A 195 0.79 16.52 0.91
N THR A 196 -0.15 16.73 -0.01
CA THR A 196 -1.48 17.23 0.34
C THR A 196 -2.59 16.28 -0.12
N THR A 197 -3.67 16.17 0.66
CA THR A 197 -4.93 15.54 0.17
C THR A 197 -5.96 16.58 -0.28
N TRP A 198 -5.73 17.87 0.02
CA TRP A 198 -6.74 18.92 -0.04
C TRP A 198 -6.55 19.96 -1.16
N GLN A 199 -5.45 19.95 -1.92
CA GLN A 199 -5.16 21.00 -2.91
C GLN A 199 -6.32 21.25 -3.90
N TRP A 200 -7.04 20.21 -4.31
CA TRP A 200 -8.20 20.34 -5.20
C TRP A 200 -9.37 21.07 -4.54
N GLN A 201 -9.57 20.92 -3.22
CA GLN A 201 -10.62 21.62 -2.49
C GLN A 201 -10.39 23.13 -2.51
N TRP A 202 -9.15 23.57 -2.33
CA TRP A 202 -8.79 24.98 -2.46
C TRP A 202 -9.13 25.53 -3.85
N LYS A 203 -8.92 24.73 -4.90
CA LYS A 203 -9.31 25.11 -6.28
C LYS A 203 -10.83 25.24 -6.45
N ILE A 204 -11.62 24.40 -5.79
CA ILE A 204 -13.09 24.51 -5.79
C ILE A 204 -13.51 25.75 -5.01
N ILE A 205 -13.04 25.90 -3.77
CA ILE A 205 -13.38 27.02 -2.89
C ILE A 205 -13.05 28.35 -3.58
N LYS A 206 -11.85 28.50 -4.15
CA LYS A 206 -11.43 29.71 -4.87
C LYS A 206 -12.39 30.11 -6.01
N LYS A 207 -12.99 29.15 -6.70
CA LYS A 207 -14.00 29.42 -7.74
C LYS A 207 -15.37 29.83 -7.19
N SER A 208 -15.63 29.53 -5.93
CA SER A 208 -16.91 29.83 -5.26
C SER A 208 -16.90 31.15 -4.50
N ILE A 209 -15.73 31.71 -4.18
CA ILE A 209 -15.57 33.00 -3.49
C ILE A 209 -15.13 34.16 -4.40
N LEU A 210 -14.82 33.88 -5.67
CA LEU A 210 -14.54 34.86 -6.73
C LEU A 210 -15.61 34.75 -7.81
#